data_AF-A0A355X906-F1
#
_entry.id   AF-A0A355X906-F1
#
_cell.length_a   1.000
_cell.length_b   1.000
_cell.length_c   1.000
_cell.angle_alpha   90.00
_cell.angle_beta   90.00
_cell.angle_gamma   90.00
#
_symmetry.space_group_name_H-M   'P 1'
#
loop_
_entity.id
_entity.type
_entity.pdbx_description
1 polymer ?
#
loop_
_entity_poly.entity_id
_entity_poly.type
_entity_poly.pdbx_seq_one_letter_code
_entity_poly.pdbx_strand_id
1 'polypeptide(L)'
;MVNDYLKKIDCVIENGKYKDNWQSLCNHETPQWYHNAKFGIFIHWGIYSVPAFGNEWYSRNMYDKTTREYRHHIKTYGNHKDFGYKDFIPMF
;
A
#
# COMPACT_ATOMS: atom_id res chain seq x y z
N MET A 1 -21.39 3.07 -17.27
CA MET A 1 -20.13 3.29 -16.50
C MET A 1 -19.52 1.99 -16.00
N VAL A 2 -20.11 1.25 -15.03
CA VAL A 2 -19.54 -0.05 -14.59
C VAL A 2 -19.58 -1.11 -15.70
N ASN A 3 -20.73 -1.25 -16.38
CA ASN A 3 -20.91 -2.24 -17.44
C ASN A 3 -19.97 -2.03 -18.64
N ASP A 4 -19.63 -0.78 -18.96
CA ASP A 4 -18.72 -0.48 -20.07
C ASP A 4 -17.27 -0.85 -19.71
N TYR A 5 -16.91 -0.69 -18.44
CA TYR A 5 -15.60 -1.08 -17.93
C TYR A 5 -15.43 -2.61 -17.91
N LEU A 6 -16.47 -3.35 -17.50
CA LEU A 6 -16.46 -4.81 -17.53
C LEU A 6 -16.31 -5.35 -18.97
N LYS A 7 -17.08 -4.82 -19.92
CA LYS A 7 -16.92 -5.17 -21.35
C LYS A 7 -15.51 -4.90 -21.87
N LYS A 8 -14.87 -3.82 -21.42
CA LYS A 8 -13.49 -3.51 -21.78
C LYS A 8 -12.51 -4.52 -21.19
N ILE A 9 -12.72 -4.96 -19.95
CA ILE A 9 -11.92 -6.02 -19.33
C ILE A 9 -12.06 -7.31 -20.14
N ASP A 10 -13.28 -7.72 -20.46
CA ASP A 10 -13.56 -8.95 -21.21
C ASP A 10 -12.87 -8.92 -22.58
N CYS A 11 -13.01 -7.81 -23.31
CA CYS A 11 -12.33 -7.61 -24.60
C CYS A 11 -10.80 -7.72 -24.51
N VAL A 12 -10.18 -7.18 -23.44
CA VAL A 12 -8.72 -7.27 -23.22
C VAL A 12 -8.31 -8.69 -22.89
N ILE A 13 -9.09 -9.42 -22.09
CA ILE A 13 -8.84 -10.84 -21.77
C ILE A 13 -8.98 -11.68 -23.05
N GLU A 14 -10.03 -11.48 -23.84
CA GLU A 14 -10.31 -12.23 -25.06
C GLU A 14 -9.25 -12.02 -26.14
N ASN A 15 -8.83 -10.77 -26.37
CA ASN A 15 -7.90 -10.43 -27.45
C ASN A 15 -6.43 -10.37 -27.01
N GLY A 16 -6.15 -10.36 -25.71
CA GLY A 16 -4.81 -10.29 -25.15
C GLY A 16 -4.06 -11.62 -25.15
N LYS A 17 -2.74 -11.54 -25.00
CA LYS A 17 -1.83 -12.69 -24.90
C LYS A 17 -2.13 -13.57 -23.67
N TYR A 18 -2.48 -12.95 -22.54
CA TYR A 18 -2.82 -13.64 -21.31
C TYR A 18 -4.34 -13.67 -21.09
N LYS A 19 -4.84 -14.79 -20.58
CA LYS A 19 -6.21 -14.99 -20.12
C LYS A 19 -6.27 -14.91 -18.60
N ASP A 20 -7.45 -14.67 -18.06
CA ASP A 20 -7.76 -14.56 -16.62
C ASP A 20 -7.83 -15.92 -15.91
N ASN A 21 -7.07 -16.91 -16.38
CA ASN A 21 -6.95 -18.22 -15.76
C ASN A 21 -5.50 -18.60 -15.53
N TRP A 22 -5.28 -19.47 -14.55
CA TRP A 22 -3.95 -19.91 -14.14
C TRP A 22 -3.15 -20.55 -15.27
N GLN A 23 -3.80 -21.36 -16.11
CA GLN A 23 -3.16 -22.02 -17.24
C GLN A 23 -2.51 -21.02 -18.20
N SER A 24 -3.12 -19.85 -18.40
CA SER A 24 -2.54 -18.79 -19.21
C SER A 24 -1.48 -17.98 -18.45
N LEU A 25 -1.78 -17.54 -17.22
CA LEU A 25 -0.90 -16.66 -16.43
C LEU A 25 0.43 -17.31 -16.03
N CYS A 26 0.44 -18.64 -15.81
CA CYS A 26 1.67 -19.38 -15.51
C CYS A 26 2.69 -19.39 -16.66
N ASN A 27 2.30 -19.00 -17.88
CA ASN A 27 3.22 -18.83 -19.00
C ASN A 27 3.95 -17.47 -18.98
N HIS A 28 3.67 -16.60 -18.01
CA HIS A 28 4.41 -15.35 -17.86
C HIS A 28 5.79 -15.61 -17.28
N GLU A 29 6.83 -15.29 -18.05
CA GLU A 29 8.21 -15.39 -17.61
C GLU A 29 8.72 -14.08 -17.02
N THR A 30 9.54 -14.18 -15.97
CA THR A 30 10.25 -13.03 -15.42
C THR A 30 11.24 -12.49 -16.47
N PRO A 31 11.21 -11.19 -16.78
CA PRO A 31 12.02 -10.65 -17.86
C PRO A 31 13.52 -10.72 -17.53
N GLN A 32 14.36 -10.92 -18.57
CA GLN A 32 15.80 -11.13 -18.40
C GLN A 32 16.51 -9.99 -17.65
N TRP A 33 16.07 -8.74 -17.84
CA TRP A 33 16.66 -7.60 -17.16
C TRP A 33 16.49 -7.69 -15.63
N TYR A 34 15.36 -8.24 -15.15
CA TYR A 34 15.11 -8.38 -13.71
C TYR A 34 16.03 -9.44 -13.11
N HIS A 35 16.21 -10.56 -13.83
CA HIS A 35 17.22 -11.55 -13.48
C HIS A 35 18.63 -10.96 -13.45
N ASN A 36 18.96 -10.04 -14.36
CA ASN A 36 20.28 -9.40 -14.45
C ASN A 36 20.50 -8.30 -13.41
N ALA A 37 19.44 -7.70 -12.86
CA ALA A 37 19.56 -6.56 -11.95
C ALA A 37 20.26 -6.91 -10.63
N LYS A 38 20.00 -8.10 -10.07
CA LYS A 38 20.59 -8.69 -8.83
C LYS A 38 20.38 -7.92 -7.52
N PHE A 39 20.29 -6.59 -7.56
CA PHE A 39 20.16 -5.72 -6.41
C PHE A 39 19.12 -4.64 -6.69
N GLY A 40 18.24 -4.41 -5.73
CA GLY A 40 17.21 -3.39 -5.78
C GLY A 40 17.03 -2.75 -4.42
N ILE A 41 16.63 -1.48 -4.42
CA ILE A 41 16.30 -0.74 -3.22
C ILE A 41 14.80 -0.50 -3.22
N PHE A 42 14.15 -0.86 -2.13
CA PHE A 42 12.76 -0.52 -1.87
C PHE A 42 12.68 0.39 -0.65
N ILE A 43 11.72 1.31 -0.66
CA ILE A 43 11.58 2.35 0.36
C ILE A 43 10.16 2.32 0.89
N HIS A 44 10.02 2.09 2.20
CA HIS A 44 8.76 2.32 2.92
C HIS A 44 8.70 3.79 3.34
N TRP A 45 8.08 4.62 2.50
CA TRP A 45 7.88 6.04 2.76
C TRP A 45 6.43 6.44 2.47
N GLY A 46 5.80 7.09 3.44
CA GLY A 46 4.42 7.53 3.34
C GLY A 46 4.02 8.33 4.57
N ILE A 47 2.71 8.53 4.75
CA ILE A 47 2.15 9.33 5.86
C ILE A 47 2.61 8.80 7.24
N TYR A 48 2.79 7.48 7.37
CA TYR A 48 3.30 6.86 8.60
C TYR A 48 4.74 7.27 8.95
N SER A 49 5.49 7.84 7.99
CA SER A 49 6.83 8.38 8.22
C SER A 49 6.81 9.76 8.89
N VAL A 50 5.71 10.52 8.79
CA VAL A 50 5.57 11.85 9.41
C VAL A 50 5.77 11.82 10.94
N PRO A 51 5.11 10.93 11.71
CA PRO A 51 5.35 10.85 13.15
C PRO A 51 6.75 10.33 13.51
N ALA A 52 7.48 9.73 12.56
CA ALA A 52 8.83 9.20 12.74
C ALA A 52 9.00 8.34 14.02
N PHE A 53 7.95 7.58 14.37
CA PHE A 53 7.90 6.82 15.61
C PHE A 53 7.28 5.44 15.37
N GLY A 54 7.82 4.40 16.01
CA GLY A 54 7.36 3.03 15.80
C GLY A 54 7.84 2.47 14.46
N ASN A 55 6.90 2.23 13.54
CA ASN A 55 7.13 1.68 12.19
C ASN A 55 5.96 2.05 11.26
N GLU A 56 5.89 1.46 10.07
CA GLU A 56 4.85 1.73 9.05
C GLU A 56 3.42 1.40 9.50
N TRP A 57 3.27 0.63 10.59
CA TRP A 57 1.98 0.32 11.22
C TRP A 57 1.53 1.38 12.22
N TYR A 58 2.19 2.54 12.28
CA TYR A 58 1.80 3.62 13.20
C TYR A 58 0.31 3.95 13.09
N SER A 59 -0.24 3.98 11.88
CA SER A 59 -1.67 4.21 11.60
C SER A 59 -2.62 3.26 12.33
N ARG A 60 -2.18 2.02 12.59
CA ARG A 60 -2.90 1.02 13.37
C ARG A 60 -2.58 1.16 14.85
N ASN A 61 -1.29 1.18 15.18
CA ASN A 61 -0.81 1.04 16.55
C ASN A 61 -1.12 2.27 17.40
N MET A 62 -1.16 3.47 16.80
CA MET A 62 -1.53 4.69 17.52
C MET A 62 -2.92 4.62 18.16
N TYR A 63 -3.83 3.76 17.68
CA TYR A 63 -5.16 3.57 18.25
C TYR A 63 -5.25 2.44 19.29
N ASP A 64 -4.20 1.62 19.44
CA ASP A 64 -4.16 0.55 20.43
C ASP A 64 -3.56 1.05 21.75
N LYS A 65 -4.43 1.20 22.76
CA LYS A 65 -4.11 1.73 24.10
C LYS A 65 -3.00 1.00 24.82
N THR A 66 -2.69 -0.24 24.44
CA THR A 66 -1.64 -1.04 25.08
C THR A 66 -0.24 -0.67 24.54
N THR A 67 -0.16 -0.08 23.35
CA THR A 67 1.08 0.15 22.63
C THR A 67 1.80 1.44 23.05
N ARG A 68 3.09 1.52 22.72
CA ARG A 68 3.88 2.74 22.93
C ARG A 68 3.50 3.83 21.93
N GLU A 69 3.03 3.46 20.75
CA GLU A 69 2.61 4.35 19.67
C GLU A 69 1.38 5.16 20.12
N TYR A 70 0.39 4.52 20.75
CA TYR A 70 -0.74 5.24 21.36
C TYR A 70 -0.28 6.26 22.39
N ARG A 71 0.59 5.85 23.34
CA ARG A 71 1.09 6.75 24.37
C ARG A 71 1.88 7.92 23.78
N HIS A 72 2.71 7.66 22.78
CA HIS A 72 3.46 8.68 22.06
C HIS A 72 2.52 9.63 21.30
N HIS A 73 1.48 9.11 20.65
CA HIS A 73 0.51 9.91 19.91
C HIS A 73 -0.22 10.89 20.82
N ILE A 74 -0.80 10.39 21.91
CA ILE A 74 -1.49 11.21 22.91
C ILE A 74 -0.57 12.29 23.48
N LYS A 75 0.69 11.95 23.77
CA LYS A 75 1.67 12.90 24.32
C LYS A 75 2.11 13.99 23.33
N THR A 76 2.19 13.66 22.04
CA THR A 76 2.83 14.53 21.03
C THR A 76 1.81 15.34 20.23
N TYR A 77 0.67 14.72 19.88
CA TYR A 77 -0.33 15.29 18.97
C TYR A 77 -1.69 15.54 19.65
N GLY A 78 -1.95 14.86 20.78
CA GLY A 78 -3.18 15.02 21.54
C GLY A 78 -4.18 13.88 21.32
N ASN A 79 -5.45 14.12 21.67
CA ASN A 79 -6.48 13.09 21.64
C ASN A 79 -6.87 12.75 20.20
N HIS A 80 -7.11 11.47 19.92
CA HIS A 80 -7.50 10.95 18.60
C HIS A 80 -8.76 11.58 17.99
N LYS A 81 -9.62 12.19 18.81
CA LYS A 81 -10.79 12.94 18.35
C LYS A 81 -10.43 14.27 17.69
N ASP A 82 -9.36 14.90 18.18
CA ASP A 82 -8.90 16.22 17.74
C ASP A 82 -7.81 16.08 16.69
N PHE A 83 -6.94 15.08 16.84
CA PHE A 83 -5.87 14.76 15.91
C PHE A 83 -5.81 13.24 15.68
N GLY A 84 -6.24 12.77 14.51
CA GLY A 84 -6.18 11.36 14.11
C GLY A 84 -5.17 11.13 12.98
N TYR A 85 -5.03 9.87 12.54
CA TYR A 85 -4.07 9.52 11.50
C TYR A 85 -4.28 10.29 10.18
N LYS A 86 -5.55 10.59 9.83
CA LYS A 86 -5.91 11.39 8.66
C LYS A 86 -5.29 12.79 8.69
N ASP A 87 -5.02 13.33 9.87
CA ASP A 87 -4.52 14.70 10.04
C ASP A 87 -3.03 14.81 9.71
N PHE A 88 -2.33 13.68 9.58
CA PHE A 88 -1.00 13.63 8.97
C PHE A 88 -1.01 13.69 7.43
N ILE A 89 -2.15 13.46 6.75
CA ILE A 89 -2.22 13.52 5.27
C ILE A 89 -1.73 14.86 4.72
N PRO A 90 -2.19 16.04 5.21
CA PRO A 90 -1.68 17.32 4.72
C PRO A 90 -0.26 17.66 5.20
N MET A 91 0.33 16.85 6.08
CA MET A 91 1.68 17.05 6.62
C MET A 91 2.75 16.25 5.87
N PHE A 92 2.33 15.43 4.90
CA PHE A 92 3.19 14.60 4.07
C PHE A 92 3.43 15.25 2.70
#